data_AF-A0A1V5C7Z8-F1
#
_entry.id   AF-A0A1V5C7Z8-F1
#
_cell.length_a   1.000
_cell.length_b   1.000
_cell.length_c   1.000
_cell.angle_alpha   90.00
_cell.angle_beta   90.00
_cell.angle_gamma   90.00
#
_symmetry.space_group_name_H-M   'P 1'
#
loop_
_entity.id
_entity.type
_entity.pdbx_description
1 polymer ?
#
loop_
_entity_poly.entity_id
_entity_poly.type
_entity_poly.pdbx_seq_one_letter_code
_entity_poly.pdbx_strand_id
1 'polypeptide(L)'
;MTVSMLTKTDEASRQRLLRWLARQPDAIRIEAMGLMVASCYQIREDSLNQAERYYAALCIALRSMRQVEKGLTRKSPDHDLKAVAKITKIQAARIRAQRTKKSSPKRKRLMGMWGLVEQLRINEHLSFREIAKFLKTYKHFEISYIHIRNIWTEINHEEP
;
A
#
# COMPACT_ATOMS: atom_id res chain seq x y z
N MET A 1 35.47 4.29 10.40
CA MET A 1 35.06 4.81 9.07
C MET A 1 33.58 5.19 9.15
N THR A 2 33.12 6.35 8.67
CA THR A 2 31.72 6.79 8.91
C THR A 2 30.74 6.12 7.94
N VAL A 3 29.51 5.86 8.40
CA VAL A 3 28.40 5.29 7.60
C VAL A 3 28.20 6.02 6.26
N SER A 4 28.51 7.33 6.20
CA SER A 4 28.45 8.15 4.99
C SER A 4 29.38 7.65 3.88
N MET A 5 30.59 7.18 4.21
CA MET A 5 31.55 6.66 3.23
C MET A 5 31.07 5.34 2.62
N LEU A 6 30.58 4.42 3.45
CA LEU A 6 30.11 3.08 3.02
C LEU A 6 28.85 3.15 2.17
N THR A 7 27.90 3.99 2.57
CA THR A 7 26.61 4.13 1.86
C THR A 7 26.71 5.02 0.62
N LYS A 8 27.83 5.75 0.46
CA LYS A 8 28.01 6.80 -0.54
C LYS A 8 26.82 7.77 -0.55
N THR A 9 26.30 8.10 0.64
CA THR A 9 25.16 9.01 0.83
C THR A 9 25.40 9.94 2.00
N ASP A 10 24.97 11.19 1.84
CA ASP A 10 24.87 12.17 2.91
C ASP A 10 23.70 11.86 3.85
N GLU A 11 23.69 12.51 5.02
CA GLU A 11 22.67 12.30 6.03
C GLU A 11 21.26 12.65 5.56
N ALA A 12 21.10 13.73 4.81
CA ALA A 12 19.79 14.13 4.29
C ALA A 12 19.26 13.11 3.28
N SER A 13 20.12 12.49 2.47
CA SER A 13 19.75 11.35 1.62
C SER A 13 19.31 10.13 2.42
N ARG A 14 20.03 9.76 3.49
CA ARG A 14 19.62 8.64 4.36
C ARG A 14 18.26 8.89 5.00
N GLN A 15 18.04 10.10 5.53
CA GLN A 15 16.75 10.51 6.08
C GLN A 15 15.62 10.42 5.05
N ARG A 16 15.87 10.81 3.79
CA ARG A 16 14.88 10.65 2.71
C ARG A 16 14.54 9.18 2.42
N LEU A 17 15.51 8.27 2.49
CA LEU A 17 15.29 6.83 2.31
C LEU A 17 14.44 6.24 3.44
N LEU A 18 14.73 6.61 4.69
CA LEU A 18 13.96 6.14 5.85
C LEU A 18 12.51 6.65 5.81
N ARG A 19 12.31 7.94 5.49
CA ARG A 19 10.96 8.50 5.30
C ARG A 19 10.22 7.85 4.13
N TRP A 20 10.93 7.42 3.09
CA TRP A 20 10.33 6.66 1.99
C TRP A 20 9.88 5.29 2.47
N LEU A 21 10.73 4.56 3.21
CA LEU A 21 10.44 3.24 3.77
C LEU A 21 9.23 3.27 4.71
N ALA A 22 9.15 4.29 5.57
CA ALA A 22 8.04 4.48 6.50
C ALA A 22 6.68 4.59 5.79
N ARG A 23 6.65 5.08 4.55
CA ARG A 23 5.41 5.19 3.74
C ARG A 23 5.06 3.92 2.96
N GLN A 24 5.95 2.93 2.92
CA GLN A 24 5.73 1.69 2.19
C GLN A 24 4.84 0.72 2.98
N PRO A 25 4.10 -0.17 2.30
CA PRO A 25 3.38 -1.27 2.96
C PRO A 25 4.35 -2.35 3.45
N ASP A 26 3.90 -3.19 4.37
CA ASP A 26 4.77 -4.15 5.06
C ASP A 26 5.46 -5.15 4.13
N ALA A 27 4.79 -5.58 3.06
CA ALA A 27 5.41 -6.43 2.04
C ALA A 27 6.70 -5.84 1.46
N ILE A 28 6.73 -4.53 1.23
CA ILE A 28 7.91 -3.83 0.70
C ILE A 28 8.96 -3.61 1.79
N ARG A 29 8.51 -3.39 3.04
CA ARG A 29 9.42 -3.28 4.18
C ARG A 29 10.14 -4.60 4.41
N ILE A 30 9.43 -5.72 4.36
CA ILE A 30 10.00 -7.08 4.49
C ILE A 30 11.00 -7.35 3.35
N GLU A 31 10.68 -6.99 2.12
CA GLU A 31 11.61 -7.13 1.00
C GLU A 31 12.88 -6.27 1.18
N ALA A 32 12.73 -5.04 1.68
CA ALA A 32 13.86 -4.18 2.02
C ALA A 32 14.74 -4.80 3.12
N MET A 33 14.15 -5.44 4.12
CA MET A 33 14.89 -6.15 5.17
C MET A 33 15.61 -7.40 4.62
N GLY A 34 15.00 -8.14 3.69
CA GLY A 34 15.67 -9.26 3.01
C GLY A 34 16.90 -8.81 2.22
N LEU A 35 16.80 -7.68 1.49
CA LEU A 35 17.93 -7.08 0.79
C LEU A 35 18.98 -6.53 1.75
N MET A 36 18.58 -5.96 2.89
CA MET A 36 19.50 -5.52 3.94
C MET A 36 20.36 -6.68 4.43
N VAL A 37 19.77 -7.85 4.71
CA VAL A 37 20.53 -9.04 5.13
C VAL A 37 21.57 -9.44 4.08
N ALA A 38 21.18 -9.47 2.80
CA ALA A 38 22.12 -9.77 1.71
C ALA A 38 23.26 -8.73 1.61
N SER A 39 22.95 -7.44 1.74
CA SER A 39 23.96 -6.36 1.73
C SER A 39 24.85 -6.38 2.98
N CYS A 40 24.36 -6.88 4.12
CA CYS A 40 25.13 -6.99 5.35
C CYS A 40 26.33 -7.93 5.16
N TYR A 41 26.13 -9.07 4.49
CA TYR A 41 27.20 -10.03 4.17
C TYR A 41 28.24 -9.49 3.17
N GLN A 42 27.89 -8.46 2.38
CA GLN A 42 28.80 -7.84 1.42
C GLN A 42 29.70 -6.78 2.07
N ILE A 43 29.33 -6.26 3.24
CA ILE A 43 30.15 -5.33 4.00
C ILE A 43 31.23 -6.16 4.71
N ARG A 44 32.50 -5.96 4.34
CA ARG A 44 33.67 -6.66 4.93
C ARG A 44 34.48 -5.78 5.89
N GLU A 45 33.87 -4.68 6.33
CA GLU A 45 34.55 -3.69 7.16
C GLU A 45 34.50 -4.13 8.64
N ASP A 46 35.65 -4.51 9.21
CA ASP A 46 35.73 -5.03 10.59
C ASP A 46 35.62 -3.92 11.65
N SER A 47 35.82 -2.66 11.25
CA SER A 47 35.73 -1.51 12.15
C SER A 47 34.30 -1.11 12.53
N LEU A 48 33.28 -1.71 11.93
CA LEU A 48 31.86 -1.42 12.20
C LEU A 48 31.32 -2.31 13.29
N ASN A 49 30.61 -1.72 14.24
CA ASN A 49 29.76 -2.50 15.12
C ASN A 49 28.54 -3.05 14.36
N GLN A 50 27.86 -4.01 14.98
CA GLN A 50 26.73 -4.71 14.35
C GLN A 50 25.57 -3.77 13.96
N ALA A 51 25.26 -2.79 14.80
CA ALA A 51 24.18 -1.83 14.56
C ALA A 51 24.50 -0.90 13.38
N GLU A 52 25.74 -0.41 13.30
CA GLU A 52 26.22 0.41 12.19
C GLU A 52 26.21 -0.37 10.87
N ARG A 53 26.60 -1.66 10.92
CA ARG A 53 26.55 -2.55 9.76
C ARG A 53 25.13 -2.74 9.26
N TYR A 54 24.18 -3.00 10.15
CA TYR A 54 22.77 -3.12 9.76
C TYR A 54 22.20 -1.81 9.20
N TYR A 55 22.50 -0.69 9.85
CA TYR A 55 22.03 0.61 9.39
C TYR A 55 22.60 0.98 8.00
N ALA A 56 23.89 0.74 7.78
CA ALA A 56 24.53 0.96 6.48
C ALA A 56 23.95 0.02 5.41
N ALA A 57 23.79 -1.27 5.72
CA ALA A 57 23.20 -2.25 4.82
C ALA A 57 21.76 -1.89 4.45
N LEU A 58 20.97 -1.38 5.40
CA LEU A 58 19.61 -0.91 5.14
C LEU A 58 19.62 0.29 4.19
N CYS A 59 20.50 1.26 4.40
CA CYS A 59 20.63 2.40 3.50
C CYS A 59 21.03 1.98 2.07
N ILE A 60 21.93 1.01 1.92
CA ILE A 60 22.33 0.45 0.62
C ILE A 60 21.14 -0.25 -0.06
N ALA A 61 20.43 -1.11 0.67
CA ALA A 61 19.25 -1.80 0.16
C ALA A 61 18.17 -0.81 -0.31
N LEU A 62 17.84 0.19 0.51
CA LEU A 62 16.84 1.21 0.16
C LEU A 62 17.26 2.05 -1.05
N ARG A 63 18.55 2.40 -1.15
CA ARG A 63 19.08 3.11 -2.31
C ARG A 63 18.94 2.28 -3.59
N SER A 64 19.31 1.00 -3.53
CA SER A 64 19.19 0.08 -4.67
C SER A 64 17.75 -0.06 -5.13
N MET A 65 16.82 -0.31 -4.19
CA MET A 65 15.38 -0.36 -4.49
C MET A 65 14.88 0.93 -5.15
N ARG A 66 15.34 2.10 -4.69
CA ARG A 66 14.94 3.39 -5.26
C ARG A 66 15.57 3.67 -6.62
N GLN A 67 16.78 3.19 -6.87
CA GLN A 67 17.43 3.28 -8.18
C GLN A 67 16.70 2.41 -9.19
N VAL A 68 16.33 1.18 -8.82
CA VAL A 68 15.48 0.28 -9.61
C VAL A 68 14.15 0.99 -9.93
N GLU A 69 13.45 1.51 -8.92
CA GLU A 69 12.19 2.24 -9.11
C GLU A 69 12.33 3.44 -10.06
N LYS A 70 13.38 4.26 -9.90
CA LYS A 70 13.63 5.42 -10.77
C LYS A 70 14.06 5.06 -12.18
N GLY A 71 14.98 4.10 -12.31
CA GLY A 71 15.54 3.65 -13.59
C GLY A 71 14.45 3.05 -14.47
N LEU A 72 13.51 2.34 -13.84
CA LEU A 72 12.39 1.76 -14.55
C LEU A 72 11.25 2.74 -14.85
N THR A 73 11.10 3.83 -14.09
CA THR A 73 10.20 4.94 -14.48
C THR A 73 10.74 5.80 -15.64
N ARG A 74 12.04 5.75 -15.94
CA ARG A 74 12.57 6.36 -17.17
C ARG A 74 12.19 5.45 -18.34
N LYS A 75 11.57 6.03 -19.37
CA LYS A 75 11.18 5.36 -20.62
C LYS A 75 12.42 4.95 -21.43
N SER A 76 13.22 4.02 -20.94
CA SER A 76 14.16 3.30 -21.79
C SER A 76 13.41 2.14 -22.43
N PRO A 77 13.49 1.98 -23.77
CA PRO A 77 12.74 0.97 -24.51
C PRO A 77 13.19 -0.48 -24.22
N ASP A 78 14.25 -0.67 -23.45
CA ASP A 78 14.95 -1.94 -23.28
C ASP A 78 15.03 -2.36 -21.80
N HIS A 79 13.88 -2.42 -21.12
CA HIS A 79 13.84 -2.90 -19.74
C HIS A 79 13.88 -4.43 -19.69
N ASP A 80 14.85 -4.97 -18.94
CA ASP A 80 14.92 -6.37 -18.53
C ASP A 80 13.57 -6.79 -17.91
N LEU A 81 12.93 -7.82 -18.49
CA LEU A 81 11.61 -8.34 -18.09
C LEU A 81 11.54 -8.64 -16.59
N LYS A 82 12.66 -9.06 -15.98
CA LYS A 82 12.75 -9.32 -14.54
C LYS A 82 12.61 -8.05 -13.71
N ALA A 83 13.15 -6.93 -14.18
CA ALA A 83 13.06 -5.65 -13.51
C ALA A 83 11.62 -5.09 -13.56
N VAL A 84 10.94 -5.22 -14.71
CA VAL A 84 9.52 -4.85 -14.87
C VAL A 84 8.64 -5.65 -13.92
N ALA A 85 8.80 -6.99 -13.89
CA ALA A 85 8.03 -7.86 -13.01
C ALA A 85 8.18 -7.48 -11.52
N LYS A 86 9.40 -7.08 -11.11
CA LYS A 86 9.68 -6.67 -9.73
C LYS A 86 8.93 -5.38 -9.37
N ILE A 87 8.89 -4.38 -10.25
CA ILE A 87 8.08 -3.16 -10.00
C ILE A 87 6.61 -3.47 -9.94
N THR A 88 6.10 -4.25 -10.89
CA THR A 88 4.67 -4.55 -10.95
C THR A 88 4.23 -5.23 -9.65
N LYS A 89 5.07 -6.12 -9.11
CA LYS A 89 4.85 -6.70 -7.78
C LYS A 89 4.82 -5.63 -6.67
N ILE A 90 5.76 -4.68 -6.70
CA ILE A 90 5.84 -3.59 -5.72
C ILE A 90 4.60 -2.67 -5.79
N GLN A 91 4.22 -2.24 -6.99
CA GLN A 91 3.05 -1.39 -7.22
C GLN A 91 1.75 -2.11 -6.87
N ALA A 92 1.61 -3.38 -7.25
CA ALA A 92 0.46 -4.20 -6.88
C ALA A 92 0.34 -4.39 -5.36
N ALA A 93 1.46 -4.54 -4.64
CA ALA A 93 1.45 -4.61 -3.19
C ALA A 93 1.00 -3.27 -2.56
N ARG A 94 1.44 -2.14 -3.12
CA ARG A 94 0.97 -0.79 -2.70
C ARG A 94 -0.53 -0.61 -2.93
N ILE A 95 -1.04 -1.01 -4.09
CA ILE A 95 -2.46 -0.93 -4.41
C ILE A 95 -3.28 -1.83 -3.46
N ARG A 96 -2.84 -3.07 -3.23
CA ARG A 96 -3.49 -3.99 -2.29
C ARG A 96 -3.52 -3.43 -0.86
N ALA A 97 -2.41 -2.87 -0.39
CA ALA A 97 -2.34 -2.26 0.93
C ALA A 97 -3.14 -0.96 1.06
N GLN A 98 -3.39 -0.24 -0.04
CA GLN A 98 -4.29 0.92 -0.04
C GLN A 98 -5.76 0.49 0.07
N ARG A 99 -6.16 -0.63 -0.53
CA ARG A 99 -7.54 -1.15 -0.44
C ARG A 99 -7.95 -1.47 0.99
N THR A 100 -7.03 -1.94 1.84
CA THR A 100 -7.33 -2.35 3.21
C THR A 100 -7.38 -1.19 4.21
N LYS A 101 -6.76 -0.04 3.94
CA LYS A 101 -6.41 0.91 5.00
C LYS A 101 -7.47 1.96 5.36
N LYS A 102 -8.52 2.19 4.57
CA LYS A 102 -9.58 3.16 4.91
C LYS A 102 -10.93 2.75 4.33
N SER A 103 -11.93 2.55 5.20
CA SER A 103 -13.34 2.60 4.78
C SER A 103 -13.58 3.94 4.09
N SER A 104 -14.04 3.93 2.84
CA SER A 104 -14.31 5.15 2.09
C SER A 104 -15.30 6.03 2.87
N PRO A 105 -15.22 7.37 2.79
CA PRO A 105 -16.20 8.26 3.41
C PRO A 105 -17.64 7.92 3.00
N LYS A 106 -17.84 7.46 1.76
CA LYS A 106 -19.12 6.95 1.26
C LYS A 106 -19.59 5.69 2.00
N ARG A 107 -18.71 4.71 2.22
CA ARG A 107 -19.04 3.50 2.99
C ARG A 107 -19.43 3.85 4.41
N LYS A 108 -18.68 4.74 5.08
CA LYS A 108 -19.04 5.20 6.44
C LYS A 108 -20.42 5.86 6.49
N ARG A 109 -20.71 6.76 5.55
CA ARG A 109 -22.01 7.43 5.46
C ARG A 109 -23.15 6.45 5.18
N LEU A 110 -22.94 5.48 4.29
CA LEU A 110 -23.92 4.43 4.02
C LEU A 110 -24.18 3.57 5.26
N MET A 111 -23.13 3.15 5.98
CA MET A 111 -23.27 2.37 7.22
C MET A 111 -24.03 3.16 8.31
N GLY A 112 -23.84 4.48 8.40
CA GLY A 112 -24.63 5.32 9.31
C GLY A 112 -26.13 5.40 8.97
N MET A 113 -26.53 5.01 7.75
CA MET A 113 -27.93 4.94 7.31
C MET A 113 -28.37 3.49 7.05
N TRP A 114 -27.65 2.49 7.57
CA TRP A 114 -27.86 1.10 7.19
C TRP A 114 -29.25 0.57 7.58
N GLY A 115 -29.77 0.96 8.75
CA GLY A 115 -31.14 0.58 9.14
C GLY A 115 -32.23 1.07 8.17
N LEU A 116 -32.02 2.21 7.50
CA LEU A 116 -32.90 2.66 6.42
C LEU A 116 -32.80 1.76 5.19
N VAL A 117 -31.58 1.33 4.83
CA VAL A 117 -31.35 0.41 3.71
C VAL A 117 -32.02 -0.93 3.97
N GLU A 118 -31.93 -1.45 5.19
CA GLU A 118 -32.61 -2.69 5.63
C GLU A 118 -34.12 -2.55 5.57
N GLN A 119 -34.67 -1.47 6.13
CA GLN A 119 -36.11 -1.21 6.05
C GLN A 119 -36.62 -1.16 4.60
N LEU A 120 -35.92 -0.44 3.72
CA LEU A 120 -36.28 -0.36 2.30
C LEU A 120 -36.14 -1.71 1.58
N ARG A 121 -35.20 -2.57 2.00
CA ARG A 121 -34.96 -3.86 1.36
C ARG A 121 -35.91 -4.95 1.83
N ILE A 122 -36.13 -5.04 3.14
CA ILE A 122 -36.88 -6.11 3.80
C ILE A 122 -38.36 -5.78 3.87
N ASN A 123 -38.73 -4.56 4.29
CA ASN A 123 -40.12 -4.20 4.54
C ASN A 123 -40.79 -3.62 3.30
N GLU A 124 -40.09 -2.77 2.55
CA GLU A 124 -40.63 -2.16 1.31
C GLU A 124 -40.29 -2.98 0.05
N HIS A 125 -39.57 -4.10 0.20
CA HIS A 125 -39.18 -5.03 -0.86
C HIS A 125 -38.46 -4.40 -2.08
N LEU A 126 -37.84 -3.21 -1.91
CA LEU A 126 -37.16 -2.53 -3.01
C LEU A 126 -35.89 -3.26 -3.45
N SER A 127 -35.58 -3.15 -4.74
CA SER A 127 -34.30 -3.58 -5.30
C SER A 127 -33.17 -2.61 -4.95
N PHE A 128 -31.90 -3.07 -4.97
CA PHE A 128 -30.76 -2.17 -4.71
C PHE A 128 -30.68 -0.98 -5.68
N ARG A 129 -31.22 -1.10 -6.89
CA ARG A 129 -31.29 0.01 -7.86
C ARG A 129 -32.29 1.07 -7.40
N GLU A 130 -33.44 0.64 -6.90
CA GLU A 130 -34.46 1.54 -6.35
C GLU A 130 -33.99 2.18 -5.05
N ILE A 131 -33.31 1.43 -4.18
CA ILE A 131 -32.70 1.97 -2.95
C ILE A 131 -31.65 3.03 -3.30
N ALA A 132 -30.78 2.80 -4.29
CA ALA A 132 -29.82 3.80 -4.74
C ALA A 132 -30.51 5.08 -5.26
N LYS A 133 -31.60 4.93 -6.01
CA LYS A 133 -32.43 6.06 -6.48
C LYS A 133 -33.07 6.79 -5.30
N PHE A 134 -33.61 6.07 -4.32
CA PHE A 134 -34.20 6.62 -3.11
C PHE A 134 -33.19 7.44 -2.30
N LEU A 135 -31.99 6.89 -2.06
CA LEU A 135 -30.92 7.59 -1.34
C LEU A 135 -30.46 8.85 -2.08
N LYS A 136 -30.42 8.81 -3.41
CA LYS A 136 -30.12 9.99 -4.24
C LYS A 136 -31.20 11.07 -4.10
N THR A 137 -32.47 10.69 -4.19
CA THR A 137 -33.61 11.63 -4.18
C THR A 137 -33.89 12.21 -2.79
N TYR A 138 -33.95 11.38 -1.75
CA TYR A 138 -34.46 11.79 -0.43
C TYR A 138 -33.36 12.01 0.61
N LYS A 139 -32.16 11.46 0.42
CA LYS A 139 -31.04 11.59 1.37
C LYS A 139 -29.84 12.35 0.76
N HIS A 140 -30.00 12.87 -0.47
CA HIS A 140 -28.95 13.54 -1.24
C HIS A 140 -27.62 12.78 -1.18
N PHE A 141 -27.70 11.46 -1.32
CA PHE A 141 -26.56 10.56 -1.20
C PHE A 141 -26.41 9.72 -2.46
N GLU A 142 -25.43 10.09 -3.29
CA GLU A 142 -25.16 9.39 -4.54
C GLU A 142 -24.19 8.22 -4.35
N ILE A 143 -24.73 7.02 -4.54
CA ILE A 143 -24.07 5.74 -4.38
C ILE A 143 -24.51 4.77 -5.47
N SER A 144 -23.59 3.94 -5.96
CA SER A 144 -23.92 2.89 -6.92
C SER A 144 -24.65 1.74 -6.20
N TYR A 145 -25.67 1.19 -6.86
CA TYR A 145 -26.38 0.00 -6.36
C TYR A 145 -25.45 -1.20 -6.13
N ILE A 146 -24.35 -1.31 -6.90
CA ILE A 146 -23.34 -2.35 -6.72
C ILE A 146 -22.66 -2.20 -5.35
N HIS A 147 -22.40 -0.96 -4.92
CA HIS A 147 -21.77 -0.72 -3.63
C HIS A 147 -22.69 -1.11 -2.47
N ILE A 148 -23.99 -0.80 -2.59
CA ILE A 148 -25.02 -1.22 -1.60
C ILE A 148 -25.09 -2.75 -1.55
N ARG A 149 -25.19 -3.41 -2.71
CA ARG A 149 -25.25 -4.88 -2.81
C ARG A 149 -24.01 -5.54 -2.18
N ASN A 150 -22.80 -5.05 -2.47
CA ASN A 150 -21.58 -5.63 -1.93
C ASN A 150 -21.55 -5.55 -0.40
N ILE A 151 -21.94 -4.41 0.18
CA ILE A 151 -22.01 -4.24 1.63
C ILE A 151 -23.11 -5.14 2.22
N TRP A 152 -24.25 -5.27 1.53
CA TRP A 152 -25.31 -6.20 1.93
C TRP A 152 -24.82 -7.64 1.97
N THR A 153 -24.11 -8.08 0.94
CA THR A 153 -23.52 -9.43 0.92
C THR A 153 -22.41 -9.60 1.94
N GLU A 154 -21.59 -8.57 2.20
CA GLU A 154 -20.57 -8.60 3.26
C GLU A 154 -21.22 -8.85 4.63
N ILE A 155 -22.28 -8.11 4.97
CA ILE A 155 -22.95 -8.21 6.28
C ILE A 155 -23.73 -9.51 6.42
N ASN A 156 -24.49 -9.92 5.39
CA ASN A 156 -25.35 -11.11 5.46
C ASN A 156 -24.62 -12.44 5.20
N HIS A 157 -23.37 -12.41 4.71
CA HIS A 157 -22.51 -13.61 4.70
C HIS A 157 -21.61 -13.72 5.95
N GLU A 158 -21.69 -12.76 6.88
CA GLU A 158 -21.01 -12.80 8.18
C GLU A 158 -21.92 -13.27 9.34
N GLU A 159 -23.17 -13.66 9.07
CA GLU A 159 -24.00 -14.41 10.03
C GLU A 159 -23.91 -15.93 9.76
N PRO A 160 -23.78 -16.75 10.82
CA PRO A 160 -23.13 -18.08 10.81
C PRO A 160 -23.78 -19.16 9.94
#